data_AF-A0A4R9L227-F1
#
_entry.id   AF-A0A4R9L227-F1
#
_cell.length_a   1.000
_cell.length_b   1.000
_cell.length_c   1.000
_cell.angle_alpha   90.00
_cell.angle_beta   90.00
_cell.angle_gamma   90.00
#
_symmetry.space_group_name_H-M   'P 1'
#
loop_
_entity.id
_entity.type
_entity.pdbx_description
1 polymer ?
#
loop_
_entity_poly.entity_id
_entity_poly.type
_entity_poly.pdbx_seq_one_letter_code
_entity_poly.pdbx_strand_id
1 'polypeptide(L)'
;MHLFSFIPIPTFIMSSEIHQYIDSQTSIRKERLLSLRTWLIDTFPGVRESMKYKMPTYQLDENWISFASQKNHISIYLCRPDSLNELKKKFPSLLFGKTCLNVRDKDSFPIKAIQTSIRSVLKPKTKLRIPNEKAESRRKSISKKLFETKSAYRKK
;
A
#
# COMPACT_ATOMS: atom_id res chain seq x y z
N MET A 1 29.72 19.82 -18.30
CA MET A 1 30.16 18.92 -17.21
C MET A 1 28.92 18.45 -16.46
N HIS A 2 28.51 17.20 -16.66
CA HIS A 2 27.29 16.64 -16.06
C HIS A 2 27.58 16.19 -14.63
N LEU A 3 27.14 16.99 -13.66
CA LEU A 3 27.11 16.60 -12.25
C LEU A 3 25.89 15.70 -12.05
N PHE A 4 26.03 14.41 -12.38
CA PHE A 4 25.06 13.41 -11.95
C PHE A 4 25.18 13.32 -10.43
N SER A 5 24.29 14.00 -9.72
CA SER A 5 24.13 13.81 -8.28
C SER A 5 23.75 12.34 -8.07
N PHE A 6 24.72 11.56 -7.62
CA PHE A 6 24.48 10.24 -7.04
C PHE A 6 23.67 10.49 -5.77
N ILE A 7 22.34 10.55 -5.91
CA ILE A 7 21.46 10.54 -4.75
C ILE A 7 21.73 9.19 -4.08
N PRO A 8 22.23 9.16 -2.84
CA PRO A 8 22.44 7.89 -2.14
C PRO A 8 21.07 7.23 -2.05
N ILE A 9 20.91 6.10 -2.73
CA ILE A 9 19.73 5.26 -2.61
C ILE A 9 19.66 4.93 -1.12
N PRO A 10 18.65 5.42 -0.37
CA PRO A 10 18.53 5.02 1.02
C PRO A 10 18.45 3.51 1.01
N THR A 11 19.33 2.85 1.76
CA THR A 11 19.36 1.41 2.00
C THR A 11 18.15 1.04 2.86
N PHE A 12 16.96 1.35 2.34
CA PHE A 12 15.69 0.94 2.89
C PHE A 12 15.63 -0.57 2.69
N ILE A 13 15.44 -1.31 3.78
CA ILE A 13 15.42 -2.78 3.80
C ILE A 13 14.46 -3.26 2.71
N MET A 14 15.02 -3.76 1.61
CA MET A 14 14.30 -4.33 0.49
C MET A 14 14.46 -5.83 0.56
N SER A 15 13.36 -6.57 0.40
CA SER A 15 13.49 -8.03 0.39
C SER A 15 14.40 -8.46 -0.78
N SER A 16 15.26 -9.45 -0.53
CA SER A 16 16.18 -9.95 -1.56
C SER A 16 15.45 -10.41 -2.82
N GLU A 17 14.25 -10.98 -2.67
CA GLU A 17 13.44 -11.44 -3.80
C GLU A 17 12.89 -10.29 -4.65
N ILE A 18 12.38 -9.21 -4.03
CA ILE A 18 11.91 -8.02 -4.75
C ILE A 18 13.09 -7.31 -5.41
N HIS A 19 14.27 -7.34 -4.78
CA HIS A 19 15.51 -6.84 -5.37
C HIS A 19 15.91 -7.58 -6.63
N GLN A 20 16.02 -8.90 -6.56
CA GLN A 20 16.32 -9.71 -7.72
C GLN A 20 15.26 -9.55 -8.82
N TYR A 21 13.98 -9.44 -8.43
CA TYR A 21 12.90 -9.17 -9.37
C TYR A 21 13.11 -7.84 -10.12
N ILE A 22 13.34 -6.74 -9.41
CA ILE A 22 13.48 -5.42 -10.03
C ILE A 22 14.79 -5.31 -10.83
N ASP A 23 15.88 -5.91 -10.34
CA ASP A 23 17.19 -5.87 -10.97
C ASP A 23 17.24 -6.64 -12.30
N SER A 24 16.47 -7.73 -12.40
CA SER A 24 16.35 -8.51 -13.64
C SER A 24 15.51 -7.84 -14.74
N GLN A 25 14.95 -6.65 -14.51
CA GLN A 25 14.14 -5.94 -15.50
C GLN A 25 14.97 -5.07 -16.43
N THR A 26 14.40 -4.74 -17.59
CA THR A 26 14.99 -3.74 -18.51
C THR A 26 15.12 -2.39 -17.81
N SER A 27 16.08 -1.56 -18.24
CA SER A 27 16.38 -0.27 -17.58
C SER A 27 15.15 0.61 -17.37
N ILE A 28 14.30 0.74 -18.39
CA ILE A 28 13.06 1.54 -18.31
C ILE A 28 12.06 0.97 -17.29
N ARG A 29 11.94 -0.36 -17.18
CA ARG A 29 11.02 -0.98 -16.23
C ARG A 29 11.58 -0.94 -14.81
N LYS A 30 12.89 -1.16 -14.66
CA LYS A 30 13.61 -1.03 -13.39
C LYS A 30 13.42 0.38 -12.81
N GLU A 31 13.62 1.41 -13.61
CA GLU A 31 13.38 2.81 -13.21
C GLU A 31 11.94 3.06 -12.73
N ARG A 32 10.95 2.61 -13.51
CA ARG A 32 9.52 2.75 -13.17
C ARG A 32 9.15 2.01 -11.89
N LEU A 33 9.61 0.77 -11.73
CA LEU A 33 9.33 -0.06 -10.57
C LEU A 33 10.00 0.48 -9.31
N LEU A 34 11.27 0.92 -9.40
CA LEU A 34 11.96 1.58 -8.28
C LEU A 34 11.25 2.86 -7.88
N SER A 35 10.85 3.70 -8.85
CA SER A 35 10.14 4.94 -8.58
C SER A 35 8.82 4.72 -7.84
N LEU A 36 8.05 3.70 -8.25
CA LEU A 36 6.82 3.31 -7.56
C LEU A 36 7.09 2.76 -6.17
N ARG A 37 8.08 1.86 -6.04
CA ARG A 37 8.44 1.25 -4.75
C ARG A 37 8.89 2.30 -3.75
N THR A 38 9.86 3.14 -4.10
CA THR A 38 10.37 4.20 -3.22
C THR A 38 9.23 5.08 -2.73
N TRP A 39 8.38 5.55 -3.65
CA TRP A 39 7.23 6.35 -3.29
C TRP A 39 6.23 5.62 -2.37
N LEU A 40 5.97 4.33 -2.60
CA LEU A 40 5.06 3.53 -1.77
C LEU A 40 5.53 3.45 -0.33
N ILE A 41 6.81 3.12 -0.15
CA ILE A 41 7.43 2.99 1.15
C ILE A 41 7.41 4.32 1.90
N ASP A 42 7.78 5.41 1.22
CA ASP A 42 7.79 6.75 1.81
C ASP A 42 6.38 7.24 2.18
N THR A 43 5.38 6.87 1.37
CA THR A 43 4.01 7.38 1.52
C THR A 43 3.16 6.58 2.50
N PHE A 44 3.40 5.27 2.62
CA PHE A 44 2.56 4.37 3.42
C PHE A 44 3.37 3.67 4.52
N PRO A 45 3.62 4.35 5.65
CA PRO A 45 4.25 3.72 6.81
C PRO A 45 3.45 2.48 7.24
N GLY A 46 4.09 1.31 7.22
CA GLY A 46 3.45 0.03 7.55
C GLY A 46 2.93 -0.79 6.37
N VAL A 47 3.17 -0.36 5.13
CA VAL A 47 2.99 -1.23 3.96
C VAL A 47 3.92 -2.44 4.08
N ARG A 48 3.37 -3.64 3.88
CA ARG A 48 4.13 -4.89 3.88
C ARG A 48 4.47 -5.28 2.45
N GLU A 49 5.74 -5.55 2.22
CA GLU A 49 6.25 -6.06 0.95
C GLU A 49 6.30 -7.59 0.98
N SER A 50 5.87 -8.23 -0.11
CA SER A 50 5.93 -9.69 -0.28
C SER A 50 5.98 -10.05 -1.76
N MET A 51 6.38 -11.28 -2.08
CA MET A 51 6.21 -11.84 -3.43
C MET A 51 4.96 -12.72 -3.46
N LYS A 52 3.97 -12.36 -4.28
CA LYS A 52 2.80 -13.22 -4.54
C LYS A 52 2.68 -13.49 -6.02
N TYR A 53 2.45 -14.74 -6.41
CA TYR A 53 2.39 -15.16 -7.82
C TYR A 53 3.58 -14.64 -8.65
N LYS A 54 4.80 -14.69 -8.08
CA LYS A 54 6.05 -14.20 -8.68
C LYS A 54 6.07 -12.70 -9.00
N MET A 55 5.27 -11.91 -8.29
CA MET A 55 5.17 -10.45 -8.46
C MET A 55 5.37 -9.75 -7.12
N PRO A 56 6.08 -8.60 -7.09
CA PRO A 56 6.09 -7.72 -5.93
C PRO A 56 4.65 -7.29 -5.59
N THR A 57 4.26 -7.54 -4.35
CA THR A 57 2.95 -7.19 -3.80
C THR A 57 3.13 -6.36 -2.53
N TYR A 58 2.41 -5.25 -2.49
CA TYR A 58 2.42 -4.29 -1.39
C TYR A 58 1.04 -4.30 -0.75
N GLN A 59 0.99 -4.64 0.53
CA GLN A 59 -0.26 -4.81 1.28
C GLN A 59 -0.31 -3.85 2.46
N LEU A 60 -1.44 -3.15 2.60
CA LEU A 60 -1.76 -2.31 3.75
C LEU A 60 -3.16 -2.69 4.25
N ASP A 61 -3.23 -3.24 5.46
CA ASP A 61 -4.44 -3.90 5.98
C ASP A 61 -4.98 -4.97 4.99
N GLU A 62 -6.22 -4.83 4.55
CA GLU A 62 -6.89 -5.70 3.56
C GLU A 62 -6.64 -5.26 2.11
N ASN A 63 -6.11 -4.05 1.91
CA ASN A 63 -5.89 -3.51 0.58
C ASN A 63 -4.51 -3.91 0.07
N TRP A 64 -4.41 -4.19 -1.23
CA TRP A 64 -3.16 -4.60 -1.84
C TRP A 64 -3.04 -4.09 -3.27
N ILE A 65 -1.80 -3.98 -3.71
CA ILE A 65 -1.42 -3.72 -5.09
C ILE A 65 -0.28 -4.66 -5.48
N SER A 66 -0.17 -4.99 -6.77
CA SER A 66 0.94 -5.82 -7.28
C SER A 66 1.47 -5.29 -8.60
N PHE A 67 2.77 -5.46 -8.83
CA PHE A 67 3.43 -5.07 -10.07
C PHE A 67 3.92 -6.29 -10.83
N ALA A 68 3.65 -6.34 -12.13
CA ALA A 68 4.14 -7.38 -13.02
C ALA A 68 4.82 -6.77 -14.23
N SER A 69 6.02 -7.24 -14.54
CA SER A 69 6.68 -7.04 -15.82
C SER A 69 6.19 -8.11 -16.80
N GLN A 70 5.51 -7.66 -17.85
CA GLN A 70 5.07 -8.48 -18.97
C GLN A 70 5.97 -8.20 -20.18
N LYS A 71 5.78 -8.94 -21.28
CA LYS A 71 6.67 -8.91 -22.45
C LYS A 71 7.09 -7.49 -22.89
N ASN A 72 6.13 -6.55 -22.97
CA ASN A 72 6.34 -5.18 -23.48
C ASN A 72 5.71 -4.08 -22.61
N HIS A 73 5.34 -4.39 -21.36
CA HIS A 73 4.63 -3.46 -20.49
C HIS A 73 4.76 -3.83 -19.01
N ILE A 74 4.48 -2.87 -18.13
CA ILE A 74 4.23 -3.14 -16.71
C ILE A 74 2.72 -3.18 -16.48
N SER A 75 2.26 -4.22 -15.81
CA SER A 75 0.90 -4.34 -15.27
C SER A 75 0.89 -3.95 -13.79
N ILE A 76 -0.03 -3.06 -13.43
CA ILE A 76 -0.29 -2.62 -12.06
C ILE A 76 -1.67 -3.12 -11.68
N TYR A 77 -1.71 -4.08 -10.76
CA TYR A 77 -2.94 -4.66 -10.23
C TYR A 77 -3.36 -3.94 -8.96
N LEU A 78 -4.64 -3.59 -8.87
CA LEU A 78 -5.24 -2.96 -7.71
C LEU A 78 -6.36 -3.86 -7.19
N CYS A 79 -6.50 -3.99 -5.87
CA CYS A 79 -7.60 -4.76 -5.29
C CYS A 79 -8.98 -4.14 -5.52
N ARG A 80 -9.05 -2.83 -5.86
CA ARG A 80 -10.30 -2.10 -6.10
C ARG A 80 -10.37 -1.57 -7.54
N PRO A 81 -11.34 -1.99 -8.36
CA PRO A 81 -11.46 -1.55 -9.75
C PRO A 81 -11.83 -0.08 -9.89
N ASP A 82 -12.65 0.46 -8.97
CA ASP A 82 -13.16 1.83 -9.04
C ASP A 82 -12.06 2.89 -9.00
N SER A 83 -10.92 2.55 -8.38
CA SER A 83 -9.73 3.39 -8.29
C SER A 83 -9.08 3.70 -9.64
N LEU A 84 -9.45 3.00 -10.70
CA LEU A 84 -8.98 3.25 -12.07
C LEU A 84 -9.92 4.15 -12.88
N ASN A 85 -11.14 4.44 -12.42
CA ASN A 85 -12.14 5.14 -13.22
C ASN A 85 -11.70 6.56 -13.60
N GLU A 86 -11.14 7.32 -12.65
CA GLU A 86 -10.59 8.65 -12.95
C GLU A 86 -9.36 8.59 -13.85
N LEU A 87 -8.52 7.56 -13.67
CA LEU A 87 -7.33 7.36 -14.48
C LEU A 87 -7.69 7.04 -15.93
N LYS A 88 -8.71 6.20 -16.15
CA LYS A 88 -9.30 5.89 -17.46
C LYS A 88 -9.79 7.15 -18.17
N LYS A 89 -10.49 8.05 -17.43
CA LYS A 89 -10.98 9.32 -17.98
C LYS A 89 -9.85 10.27 -18.38
N LYS A 90 -8.80 10.37 -17.56
CA LYS A 90 -7.66 11.28 -17.81
C LYS A 90 -6.68 10.76 -18.86
N PHE A 91 -6.51 9.44 -18.96
CA PHE A 91 -5.53 8.79 -19.84
C PHE A 91 -6.18 7.66 -20.65
N PRO A 92 -7.05 7.98 -21.62
CA PRO A 92 -7.76 6.97 -22.41
C PRO A 92 -6.84 6.13 -23.31
N SER A 93 -5.61 6.60 -23.57
CA SER A 93 -4.61 5.88 -24.34
C SER A 93 -3.92 4.74 -23.59
N LEU A 94 -4.05 4.68 -22.25
CA LEU A 94 -3.54 3.58 -21.45
C LEU A 94 -4.42 2.34 -21.60
N LEU A 95 -3.81 1.17 -21.42
CA LEU A 95 -4.51 -0.10 -21.48
C LEU A 95 -5.04 -0.47 -20.10
N PHE A 96 -6.31 -0.82 -20.00
CA PHE A 96 -6.93 -1.18 -18.72
C PHE A 96 -7.61 -2.54 -18.79
N GLY A 97 -7.39 -3.35 -17.76
CA GLY A 97 -8.22 -4.52 -17.47
C GLY A 97 -9.35 -4.19 -16.48
N LYS A 98 -9.95 -5.24 -15.91
CA LYS A 98 -10.99 -5.13 -14.89
C LYS A 98 -10.45 -4.45 -13.62
N THR A 99 -9.27 -4.87 -13.16
CA THR A 99 -8.62 -4.42 -11.91
C THR A 99 -7.17 -4.02 -12.12
N CYS A 100 -6.72 -3.87 -13.37
CA CYS A 100 -5.33 -3.56 -13.68
C CYS A 100 -5.19 -2.44 -14.70
N LEU A 101 -4.03 -1.79 -14.63
CA LEU A 101 -3.52 -0.83 -15.60
C LEU A 101 -2.26 -1.42 -16.25
N ASN A 102 -2.15 -1.35 -17.56
CA ASN A 102 -0.98 -1.77 -18.32
C ASN A 102 -0.34 -0.54 -18.97
N VAL A 103 0.93 -0.28 -18.66
CA VAL A 103 1.71 0.82 -19.25
C VAL A 103 2.81 0.24 -20.12
N ARG A 104 2.74 0.45 -21.44
CA ARG A 104 3.75 -0.07 -22.38
C ARG A 104 5.08 0.62 -22.15
N ASP A 105 6.16 -0.07 -22.48
CA ASP A 105 7.52 0.49 -22.33
C ASP A 105 7.70 1.77 -23.16
N LYS A 106 7.07 1.82 -24.34
CA LYS A 106 7.09 2.96 -25.26
C LYS A 106 6.20 4.14 -24.86
N ASP A 107 5.24 3.92 -23.97
CA ASP A 107 4.30 4.97 -23.58
C ASP A 107 4.92 5.83 -22.47
N SER A 108 4.48 7.09 -22.36
CA SER A 108 4.77 7.90 -21.19
C SER A 108 4.28 7.21 -19.92
N PHE A 109 5.02 7.35 -18.82
CA PHE A 109 4.65 6.77 -17.53
C PHE A 109 4.04 7.87 -16.63
N PRO A 110 2.70 8.02 -16.57
CA PRO A 110 2.07 9.11 -15.81
C PRO A 110 2.09 8.82 -14.30
N ILE A 111 3.29 8.84 -13.71
CA ILE A 111 3.56 8.38 -12.36
C ILE A 111 2.64 9.05 -11.32
N LYS A 112 2.43 10.37 -11.42
CA LYS A 112 1.56 11.12 -10.50
C LYS A 112 0.12 10.62 -10.53
N ALA A 113 -0.40 10.26 -11.70
CA ALA A 113 -1.76 9.78 -11.83
C ALA A 113 -1.91 8.35 -11.30
N ILE A 114 -0.91 7.50 -11.57
CA ILE A 114 -0.82 6.15 -11.01
C ILE A 114 -0.76 6.20 -9.48
N GLN A 115 0.06 7.08 -8.92
CA GLN A 115 0.20 7.32 -7.48
C GLN A 115 -1.14 7.73 -6.84
N THR A 116 -1.90 8.62 -7.48
CA THR A 116 -3.24 9.02 -7.01
C THR A 116 -4.19 7.82 -6.96
N SER A 117 -4.23 7.00 -8.02
CA SER A 117 -5.03 5.77 -8.03
C SER A 117 -4.61 4.81 -6.91
N ILE A 118 -3.30 4.58 -6.72
CA ILE A 118 -2.79 3.71 -5.65
C ILE A 118 -3.16 4.26 -4.27
N ARG A 119 -3.04 5.58 -4.04
CA ARG A 119 -3.41 6.22 -2.78
C ARG A 119 -4.90 6.06 -2.45
N SER A 120 -5.75 6.04 -3.47
CA SER A 120 -7.18 5.77 -3.28
C SER A 120 -7.47 4.33 -2.81
N VAL A 121 -6.58 3.38 -3.15
CA VAL A 121 -6.68 1.95 -2.79
C VAL A 121 -6.08 1.67 -1.43
N LEU A 122 -4.81 2.08 -1.24
CA LEU A 122 -4.08 1.90 0.01
C LEU A 122 -4.48 2.99 1.00
N LYS A 123 -5.69 2.87 1.55
CA LYS A 123 -6.13 3.69 2.67
C LYS A 123 -5.68 3.03 3.96
N PRO A 124 -4.82 3.68 4.78
CA PRO A 124 -4.62 3.24 6.14
C PRO A 124 -5.98 3.23 6.84
N LYS A 125 -6.26 2.24 7.70
CA LYS A 125 -7.33 2.41 8.68
C LYS A 125 -7.00 3.65 9.53
N THR A 126 -7.68 4.76 9.29
CA THR A 126 -7.74 5.86 10.24
C THR A 126 -8.29 5.24 11.52
N LYS A 127 -7.43 4.99 12.52
CA LYS A 127 -7.89 4.68 13.87
C LYS A 127 -8.53 5.96 14.41
N LEU A 128 -9.78 6.23 14.05
CA LEU A 128 -10.67 6.94 14.95
C LEU A 128 -11.10 5.91 16.01
N ARG A 129 -10.20 5.62 16.96
CA ARG A 129 -10.62 5.07 18.24
C ARG A 129 -11.32 6.21 18.97
N ILE A 130 -12.61 6.43 18.67
CA ILE A 130 -13.49 7.01 19.68
C ILE A 130 -13.76 5.86 20.66
N PRO A 131 -13.35 5.95 21.93
CA PRO A 131 -13.76 4.98 22.93
C PRO A 131 -15.28 4.92 22.92
N ASN A 132 -15.84 3.74 22.61
CA ASN A 132 -17.28 3.55 22.62
C ASN A 132 -17.76 3.73 24.07
N GLU A 133 -18.47 4.81 24.36
CA GLU A 133 -18.93 5.24 25.69
C GLU A 133 -19.69 4.11 26.43
N LYS A 134 -20.35 3.22 25.65
CA LYS A 134 -21.05 2.03 26.15
C LYS A 134 -20.11 0.96 26.73
N ALA A 135 -18.87 0.83 26.24
CA ALA A 135 -17.92 -0.16 26.75
C ALA A 135 -17.29 0.31 28.08
N GLU A 136 -17.10 1.61 28.24
CA GLU A 136 -16.52 2.22 29.44
C GLU A 136 -17.54 2.32 30.58
N SER A 137 -18.81 2.62 30.26
CA SER A 137 -19.90 2.56 31.24
C SER A 137 -20.13 1.13 31.75
N ARG A 138 -20.06 0.12 30.87
CA ARG A 138 -20.12 -1.30 31.27
C ARG A 138 -18.96 -1.70 32.16
N ARG A 139 -17.72 -1.31 31.82
CA ARG A 139 -16.54 -1.59 32.66
C ARG A 139 -16.60 -0.91 34.02
N LYS A 140 -17.04 0.34 34.10
CA LYS A 140 -17.26 1.06 35.37
C LYS A 140 -18.37 0.42 36.21
N SER A 141 -19.48 0.01 35.59
CA SER A 141 -20.58 -0.69 36.27
C SER A 141 -20.14 -2.05 36.83
N ILE A 142 -19.39 -2.84 36.06
CA ILE A 142 -18.88 -4.15 36.50
C ILE A 142 -17.86 -3.97 37.63
N SER A 143 -16.93 -3.01 37.52
CA SER A 143 -15.96 -2.72 38.57
C SER A 143 -16.65 -2.32 39.87
N LYS A 144 -17.63 -1.39 39.83
CA LYS A 144 -18.38 -0.97 41.02
C LYS A 144 -19.11 -2.13 41.69
N LYS A 145 -19.77 -3.00 40.91
CA LYS A 145 -20.45 -4.20 41.42
C LYS A 145 -19.49 -5.21 42.05
N LEU A 146 -18.26 -5.32 41.51
CA LEU A 146 -17.23 -6.20 42.06
C LEU A 146 -16.64 -5.67 43.38
N PHE A 147 -16.55 -4.35 43.55
CA PHE A 147 -16.10 -3.73 44.80
C PHE A 147 -17.16 -3.80 45.90
N GLU A 148 -18.45 -3.59 45.57
CA GLU A 148 -19.55 -3.70 46.53
C GLU A 148 -19.70 -5.14 47.07
N THR A 149 -19.57 -6.15 46.20
CA THR A 149 -19.65 -7.56 46.61
C THR A 149 -18.44 -7.99 47.46
N LYS A 150 -17.23 -7.49 47.16
CA LYS A 150 -16.04 -7.75 48.00
C LYS A 150 -16.09 -7.06 49.36
N SER A 151 -16.71 -5.87 49.45
CA SER A 151 -16.88 -5.16 50.73
C SER A 151 -17.91 -5.84 51.65
N ALA A 152 -18.98 -6.41 51.07
CA ALA A 152 -20.00 -7.14 51.82
C ALA A 152 -19.48 -8.45 52.45
N TYR A 153 -18.48 -9.10 51.84
CA TYR A 153 -17.88 -10.33 52.37
C TYR A 153 -16.90 -10.08 53.53
N ARG A 154 -16.34 -8.87 53.66
CA ARG A 154 -15.34 -8.52 54.69
C ARG A 154 -15.94 -8.05 56.02
N LYS A 155 -17.27 -8.00 56.15
CA LYS A 155 -18.00 -7.56 57.36
C LYS A 155 -18.71 -8.69 58.11
N LYS A 156 -18.32 -9.95 57.90
CA LYS A 156 -18.72 -11.10 58.72
C LYS A 156 -17.52 -11.72 59.40
#